data_AF-A0A3E0N3P9-F1
#
_entry.id   AF-A0A3E0N3P9-F1
#
_cell.length_a   1.000
_cell.length_b   1.000
_cell.length_c   1.000
_cell.angle_alpha   90.00
_cell.angle_beta   90.00
_cell.angle_gamma   90.00
#
_symmetry.space_group_name_H-M   'P 1'
#
loop_
_entity.id
_entity.type
_entity.pdbx_description
1 polymer ?
#
loop_
_entity_poly.entity_id
_entity_poly.type
_entity_poly.pdbx_seq_one_letter_code
_entity_poly.pdbx_strand_id
1 'polypeptide(L)' 'MACLRRCLTALALIGLTQLGCADEVVLPDITGQAAPEFTLKNQAGEDVALADLVANSRVALVFVRSADW' A
#
# COMPACT_ATOMS: atom_id res chain seq x y z
N MET A 1 39.97 -30.67 -0.09
CA MET A 1 39.51 -29.29 -0.38
C MET A 1 38.01 -29.18 -0.72
N ALA A 2 37.14 -30.12 -0.29
CA ALA A 2 35.69 -30.04 -0.53
C ALA A 2 34.88 -29.46 0.65
N CYS A 3 35.49 -29.37 1.84
CA CYS A 3 34.82 -28.89 3.06
C CYS A 3 34.68 -27.36 3.08
N LEU A 4 35.70 -26.63 2.62
CA LEU A 4 35.72 -25.16 2.64
C LEU A 4 34.69 -24.53 1.69
N ARG A 5 34.42 -25.17 0.54
CA ARG A 5 33.51 -24.66 -0.49
C ARG A 5 32.03 -24.81 -0.11
N ARG A 6 31.68 -25.79 0.73
CA ARG A 6 30.30 -26.01 1.21
C ARG A 6 29.90 -25.05 2.32
N CYS A 7 30.85 -24.57 3.12
CA CYS A 7 30.58 -23.55 4.14
C CYS A 7 30.30 -22.17 3.53
N LEU A 8 30.97 -21.80 2.44
CA LEU A 8 30.75 -20.50 1.79
C LEU A 8 29.34 -20.35 1.17
N THR A 9 28.75 -21.42 0.65
CA THR A 9 27.38 -21.38 0.10
C THR A 9 26.31 -21.33 1.17
N ALA A 10 26.56 -21.87 2.37
CA ALA A 10 25.60 -21.83 3.47
C ALA A 10 25.47 -20.42 4.07
N LEU A 11 26.56 -19.65 4.12
CA LEU A 11 26.55 -18.30 4.69
C LEU A 11 25.80 -17.28 3.82
N ALA A 12 25.82 -17.46 2.49
CA ALA A 12 25.10 -16.61 1.55
C ALA A 12 23.56 -16.78 1.62
N LEU A 13 23.08 -17.97 2.02
CA LEU A 13 21.65 -18.26 2.07
C LEU A 13 20.95 -17.68 3.31
N ILE A 14 21.69 -17.48 4.41
CA ILE A 14 21.15 -16.96 5.68
C ILE A 14 20.89 -15.45 5.58
N GLY A 15 21.71 -14.72 4.83
CA GLY A 15 21.61 -13.26 4.68
C GLY A 15 20.35 -12.76 3.95
N LEU A 16 19.68 -13.59 3.14
CA LEU A 16 18.46 -13.20 2.42
C LEU A 16 17.18 -13.27 3.26
N THR A 17 17.22 -13.86 4.46
CA THR A 17 16.02 -14.09 5.28
C THR A 17 15.62 -12.92 6.20
N GLN A 18 16.39 -11.83 6.22
CA GLN A 18 16.12 -10.68 7.11
C GLN A 18 15.29 -9.56 6.48
N LEU A 19 14.80 -9.72 5.24
CA LEU A 19 13.94 -8.71 4.61
C LEU A 19 12.47 -8.92 5.01
N GLY A 20 12.06 -8.16 6.03
CA GLY A 20 10.66 -7.74 6.18
C GLY A 20 9.96 -8.21 7.45
N CYS A 21 10.21 -7.53 8.56
CA CYS A 21 9.13 -7.31 9.53
C CYS A 21 8.23 -6.22 8.94
N ALA A 22 7.29 -6.59 8.09
CA ALA A 22 6.18 -5.71 7.76
C ALA A 22 5.24 -5.75 8.98
N ASP A 23 5.14 -4.64 9.70
CA ASP A 23 4.08 -4.45 10.69
C ASP A 23 2.73 -4.71 10.00
N GLU A 24 1.98 -5.70 10.48
CA GLU A 24 0.65 -5.98 9.98
C GLU A 24 -0.28 -4.86 10.47
N VAL A 25 -0.53 -3.87 9.62
CA VAL A 25 -1.50 -2.83 9.89
C VAL A 25 -2.90 -3.45 9.82
N VAL A 26 -3.43 -3.85 10.96
CA VAL A 26 -4.82 -4.31 11.09
C VAL A 26 -5.74 -3.10 10.95
N LEU A 27 -6.28 -2.91 9.75
CA LEU A 27 -7.33 -1.93 9.49
C LEU A 27 -8.68 -2.48 9.95
N PRO A 28 -9.54 -1.67 10.57
CA PRO A 28 -10.90 -2.09 10.88
C PRO A 28 -11.66 -2.43 9.59
N ASP A 29 -12.45 -3.51 9.61
CA ASP A 29 -13.38 -3.81 8.52
C ASP A 29 -14.53 -2.81 8.54
N ILE A 30 -14.53 -1.92 7.54
CA ILE A 30 -15.54 -0.87 7.34
C ILE A 30 -16.41 -1.17 6.11
N THR A 31 -16.43 -2.41 5.63
CA THR A 31 -17.18 -2.80 4.44
C THR A 31 -18.68 -2.52 4.61
N GLY A 32 -19.29 -1.89 3.60
CA GLY A 32 -20.73 -1.55 3.60
C GLY A 32 -21.08 -0.28 4.39
N GLN A 33 -20.12 0.33 5.09
CA GLN A 33 -20.31 1.66 5.66
C GLN A 33 -20.27 2.73 4.56
N ALA A 34 -21.00 3.82 4.77
CA ALA A 34 -20.90 4.97 3.89
C ALA A 34 -19.49 5.55 3.94
N ALA A 35 -18.94 5.91 2.77
CA ALA A 35 -17.67 6.59 2.70
C ALA A 35 -17.78 7.97 3.39
N PRO A 36 -16.72 8.45 4.07
CA PRO A 36 -16.70 9.79 4.62
C PRO A 36 -16.93 10.85 3.55
N GLU A 37 -17.60 11.94 3.92
CA GLU A 37 -17.72 13.09 3.03
C GLU A 37 -16.37 13.81 2.94
N PHE A 38 -15.90 14.02 1.72
CA PHE A 38 -14.76 14.87 1.46
C PHE A 38 -14.83 15.48 0.06
N THR A 39 -14.12 16.60 -0.09
CA THR A 39 -13.98 17.34 -1.33
C THR A 39 -12.52 17.36 -1.73
N LEU A 40 -12.23 17.01 -2.98
CA LEU A 40 -10.88 17.06 -3.55
C LEU A 40 -10.85 18.06 -4.70
N LYS A 41 -9.65 18.51 -5.05
CA LYS A 41 -9.44 19.25 -6.30
C LYS A 41 -9.19 18.29 -7.44
N ASN A 42 -9.87 18.49 -8.57
CA ASN A 42 -9.54 17.81 -9.80
C ASN A 42 -8.30 18.43 -10.46
N GLN A 43 -7.86 17.87 -11.59
CA GLN A 43 -6.69 18.36 -12.32
C GLN A 43 -6.87 19.77 -12.89
N ALA A 44 -8.10 20.24 -13.05
CA ALA A 44 -8.42 21.61 -13.46
C ALA A 44 -8.46 22.59 -12.28
N GLY A 45 -8.27 22.11 -11.03
CA GLY A 45 -8.33 22.91 -9.81
C GLY A 45 -9.73 23.12 -9.24
N GLU A 46 -10.75 22.54 -9.86
CA GLU A 46 -12.14 22.62 -9.44
C GLU A 46 -12.38 21.70 -8.23
N ASP A 47 -13.28 22.14 -7.36
CA ASP A 47 -13.70 21.34 -6.21
C ASP A 47 -14.69 20.25 -6.66
N VAL A 48 -14.42 19.02 -6.25
CA VAL A 48 -15.22 17.84 -6.57
C VAL A 48 -15.55 17.11 -5.28
N ALA A 49 -16.85 16.99 -4.98
CA ALA A 49 -17.32 16.23 -3.83
C ALA A 49 -17.45 14.74 -4.18
N LEU A 50 -17.08 13.85 -3.24
CA LEU A 50 -17.26 12.41 -3.44
C LEU A 50 -18.73 12.04 -3.70
N ALA A 51 -19.67 12.72 -3.03
CA ALA A 51 -21.10 12.48 -3.19
C ALA A 51 -21.56 12.65 -4.65
N ASP A 52 -21.04 13.67 -5.35
CA ASP A 52 -21.38 13.93 -6.74
C ASP A 52 -20.86 12.82 -7.66
N LEU A 53 -19.67 12.28 -7.40
CA LEU A 53 -19.10 11.18 -8.18
C LEU A 53 -19.90 9.88 -8.00
N VAL A 54 -20.27 9.58 -6.75
CA VAL A 54 -21.04 8.37 -6.39
C VAL A 54 -22.47 8.44 -6.93
N ALA A 55 -23.09 9.63 -6.93
CA ALA A 55 -24.42 9.82 -7.51
C ALA A 55 -24.47 9.54 -9.01
N ASN A 56 -23.37 9.77 -9.73
CA ASN A 56 -23.29 9.56 -11.16
C ASN A 56 -22.89 8.12 -11.54
N SER A 57 -22.04 7.44 -10.77
CA SER A 57 -21.58 6.08 -11.10
C SER A 57 -20.91 5.33 -9.94
N ARG A 58 -20.50 4.07 -10.18
CA ARG A 58 -19.63 3.32 -9.25
C ARG A 58 -18.20 3.87 -9.32
N VAL A 59 -17.64 4.21 -8.17
CA VAL A 59 -16.33 4.85 -8.04
C VAL A 59 -15.38 3.97 -7.22
N ALA A 60 -14.12 3.91 -7.62
CA ALA A 60 -13.04 3.34 -6.82
C ALA A 60 -12.02 4.44 -6.49
N LEU A 61 -11.64 4.54 -5.22
CA LEU A 61 -10.67 5.52 -4.74
C LEU A 61 -9.33 4.81 -4.49
N VAL A 62 -8.25 5.38 -5.01
CA VAL A 62 -6.89 4.89 -4.81
C VAL A 62 -6.05 6.02 -4.25
N PHE A 63 -5.58 5.87 -3.02
CA PHE A 63 -4.68 6.82 -2.39
C PHE A 63 -3.24 6.38 -2.66
N VAL A 64 -2.49 7.23 -3.37
CA VAL A 64 -1.07 7.00 -3.64
C VAL A 64 -0.26 8.01 -2.82
N ARG A 65 0.69 7.52 -2.02
CA ARG A 65 1.66 8.39 -1.36
C ARG A 65 2.64 8.90 -2.43
N SER A 66 2.65 10.21 -2.65
CA SER A 66 3.42 10.84 -3.74
C SER A 66 4.89 11.18 -3.38
N ALA A 67 5.38 10.85 -2.19
CA ALA A 67 6.79 11.04 -1.83
C ALA A 67 7.19 10.14 -0.65
N ASP A 68 8.28 9.38 -0.83
CA ASP A 68 8.99 8.67 0.24
C ASP A 68 10.01 9.63 0.86
N TRP A 69 9.59 10.31 1.93
CA TRP A 69 10.50 10.92 2.88
C TRP A 69 10.28 10.29 4.24
#